data_AF-A0A3B9KG90-F1
#
_entry.id   AF-A0A3B9KG90-F1
#
_cell.length_a   1.000
_cell.length_b   1.000
_cell.length_c   1.000
_cell.angle_alpha   90.00
_cell.angle_beta   90.00
_cell.angle_gamma   90.00
#
_symmetry.space_group_name_H-M   'P 1'
#
loop_
_entity.id
_entity.type
_entity.pdbx_description
1 polymer ?
#
loop_
_entity_poly.entity_id
_entity_poly.type
_entity_poly.pdbx_seq_one_letter_code
_entity_poly.pdbx_strand_id
1 'polypeptide(L)' 'MSTLDMPEMTTILVEDTEYTGPFGAKSAGEVPTNGMAPAVANAIQDALGVRIRSLPITPEKILQALDEL' A
#
# COMPACT_ATOMS: atom_id res chain seq x y z
N MET A 1 6.09 -13.96 3.59
CA MET A 1 4.91 -13.88 2.71
C MET A 1 4.99 -15.03 1.74
N SER A 2 4.06 -15.98 1.88
CA SER A 2 3.86 -17.09 0.95
C SER A 2 2.78 -16.72 -0.06
N THR A 3 2.53 -17.60 -1.02
CA THR A 3 1.40 -17.45 -1.96
C THR A 3 0.05 -17.42 -1.26
N LEU A 4 -0.06 -17.99 -0.06
CA LEU A 4 -1.29 -17.97 0.75
C LEU A 4 -1.56 -16.61 1.40
N ASP A 5 -0.53 -15.77 1.54
CA ASP A 5 -0.65 -14.45 2.19
C ASP A 5 -1.00 -13.33 1.19
N MET A 6 -1.08 -13.64 -0.11
CA MET A 6 -1.35 -12.65 -1.15
C MET A 6 -2.84 -12.26 -1.16
N PRO A 7 -3.18 -10.96 -1.05
CA PRO A 7 -4.56 -10.52 -1.18
C PRO A 7 -5.03 -10.62 -2.65
N GLU A 8 -6.35 -10.57 -2.85
CA GLU A 8 -6.91 -10.34 -4.18
C GLU A 8 -6.46 -8.96 -4.70
N MET A 9 -5.89 -8.93 -5.90
CA MET A 9 -5.34 -7.72 -6.51
C MET A 9 -6.15 -7.37 -7.76
N THR A 10 -6.64 -6.14 -7.82
CA THR A 10 -7.26 -5.56 -9.02
C THR A 10 -6.33 -4.51 -9.61
N THR A 11 -6.02 -4.62 -10.90
CA THR A 11 -5.15 -3.68 -11.62
C THR A 11 -5.98 -2.83 -12.58
N ILE A 12 -5.82 -1.51 -12.49
CA ILE A 12 -6.42 -0.54 -13.40
C ILE A 12 -5.29 0.14 -14.16
N LEU A 13 -5.28 -0.03 -15.49
CA LEU A 13 -4.36 0.69 -16.36
C LEU A 13 -4.96 2.07 -16.68
N VAL A 14 -4.27 3.12 -16.24
CA VAL A 14 -4.64 4.51 -16.54
C VAL A 14 -3.68 5.04 -17.59
N GLU A 15 -4.22 5.37 -18.76
CA GLU A 15 -3.44 5.84 -19.89
C GLU A 15 -3.38 7.37 -19.90
N ASP A 16 -2.16 7.91 -19.92
CA ASP A 16 -1.89 9.32 -20.21
C ASP A 16 -0.57 9.43 -20.96
N THR A 17 -0.51 10.34 -21.94
CA THR A 17 0.61 10.39 -22.90
C THR A 17 1.81 11.11 -22.30
N GLU A 18 2.96 10.44 -22.23
CA GLU A 18 4.26 11.06 -21.97
C GLU A 18 4.95 11.42 -23.29
N TYR A 19 4.96 12.70 -23.64
CA TYR A 19 5.52 13.17 -24.91
C TYR A 19 7.02 12.87 -25.06
N THR A 20 7.75 12.65 -23.97
CA THR A 20 9.18 12.30 -24.00
C THR A 20 9.45 10.80 -24.06
N GLY A 21 8.42 9.97 -23.82
CA GLY A 21 8.53 8.52 -23.74
C GLY A 21 8.28 7.83 -25.08
N PRO A 22 8.87 6.64 -25.31
CA PRO A 22 8.58 5.86 -26.52
C PRO A 22 7.10 5.48 -26.53
N PHE A 23 6.44 5.75 -27.66
CA PHE A 23 5.00 5.47 -27.84
C PHE A 23 4.09 6.14 -26.81
N GLY A 24 4.54 7.21 -26.13
CA GLY A 24 3.77 7.87 -25.08
C GLY A 24 3.82 7.20 -23.70
N ALA A 25 4.68 6.18 -23.51
CA ALA A 25 4.71 5.37 -22.29
C ALA A 25 5.39 6.06 -21.10
N LYS A 26 4.93 5.69 -19.89
CA LYS A 26 5.48 6.12 -18.58
C LYS A 26 6.01 4.93 -17.79
N SER A 27 6.89 5.18 -16.81
CA SER A 27 7.33 4.16 -15.86
C SER A 27 6.16 3.67 -14.99
N ALA A 28 6.07 2.35 -14.79
CA ALA A 28 4.99 1.71 -14.02
C ALA A 28 5.49 0.74 -12.93
N GLY A 29 6.80 0.62 -12.71
CA GLY A 29 7.35 -0.36 -11.75
C GLY A 29 7.28 0.08 -10.30
N GLU A 30 7.62 1.34 -10.02
CA GLU A 30 7.74 1.85 -8.64
C GLU A 30 6.41 2.34 -8.08
N VAL A 31 5.56 2.94 -8.92
CA VAL A 31 4.27 3.53 -8.52
C VAL A 31 3.38 2.53 -7.76
N PRO A 32 3.11 1.31 -8.27
CA PRO A 32 2.30 0.35 -7.53
C PRO A 32 3.00 -0.18 -6.27
N THR A 33 4.33 -0.15 -6.21
CA THR A 33 5.11 -0.64 -5.07
C THR A 33 5.09 0.36 -3.91
N ASN A 34 5.35 1.64 -4.20
CA ASN A 34 5.46 2.71 -3.21
C ASN A 34 4.12 3.00 -2.51
N GLY A 35 2.99 2.77 -3.20
CA GLY A 35 1.65 3.00 -2.66
C GLY A 35 1.20 1.97 -1.63
N MET A 36 1.79 0.77 -1.60
CA MET A 36 1.29 -0.35 -0.78
C MET A 36 1.36 -0.07 0.73
N ALA A 37 2.53 0.33 1.23
CA ALA A 37 2.73 0.56 2.67
C ALA A 37 1.79 1.64 3.25
N PRO A 38 1.65 2.84 2.65
CA PRO A 38 0.70 3.83 3.16
C PRO A 38 -0.76 3.42 2.95
N ALA A 39 -1.11 2.68 1.90
CA ALA A 39 -2.47 2.18 1.69
C ALA A 39 -2.89 1.21 2.82
N VAL A 40 -2.04 0.24 3.16
CA VAL A 40 -2.28 -0.69 4.28
C VAL A 40 -2.33 0.05 5.61
N ALA A 41 -1.41 1.00 5.85
CA ALA A 41 -1.43 1.80 7.09
C ALA A 41 -2.71 2.64 7.25
N ASN A 42 -3.24 3.20 6.15
CA ASN A 42 -4.50 3.93 6.17
C ASN A 42 -5.70 2.98 6.38
N ALA A 43 -5.68 1.78 5.80
CA ALA A 43 -6.73 0.78 6.01
C ALA A 43 -6.80 0.33 7.49
N ILE A 44 -5.65 0.17 8.15
CA ILE A 44 -5.58 -0.13 9.58
C ILE A 44 -6.18 1.00 10.41
N GLN A 45 -5.83 2.26 10.10
CA GLN A 45 -6.41 3.44 10.77
C GLN A 45 -7.93 3.52 10.58
N ASP A 46 -8.42 3.26 9.37
CA ASP A 46 -9.85 3.29 9.06
C ASP A 46 -10.61 2.20 9.81
N ALA A 47 -10.08 0.98 9.86
CA ALA A 47 -10.72 -0.16 10.50
C ALA A 47 -10.69 -0.12 12.04
N LEU A 48 -9.61 0.39 12.64
CA LEU A 48 -9.34 0.26 14.08
C LEU A 48 -9.26 1.61 14.83
N GLY A 49 -9.19 2.74 14.11
CA GLY A 49 -9.02 4.05 14.74
C GLY A 49 -7.59 4.36 15.22
N VAL A 50 -6.64 3.43 15.09
CA VAL A 50 -5.24 3.58 15.55
C VAL A 50 -4.28 3.96 14.44
N ARG A 51 -3.34 4.87 14.73
CA ARG A 51 -2.33 5.34 13.76
C ARG A 51 -0.92 4.82 14.07
N ILE A 52 -0.47 3.81 13.32
CA ILE A 52 0.90 3.30 13.43
C ILE A 52 1.77 3.93 12.35
N ARG A 53 2.83 4.66 12.75
CA ARG A 53 3.76 5.36 11.84
C ARG A 53 5.14 4.69 11.72
N SER A 54 5.33 3.55 12.35
CA SER A 54 6.57 2.77 12.33
C SER A 54 6.37 1.47 11.56
N LEU A 55 7.02 1.35 10.41
CA LEU A 55 7.02 0.12 9.60
C LEU A 55 8.12 -0.86 10.05
N PRO A 56 7.95 -2.18 9.85
CA PRO A 56 6.71 -2.84 9.44
C PRO A 56 5.65 -2.73 10.54
N ILE A 57 4.37 -2.71 10.15
CA ILE A 57 3.25 -2.78 11.09
C ILE A 57 3.05 -4.26 11.42
N THR A 58 3.51 -4.67 12.59
CA THR A 58 3.39 -6.06 13.07
C THR A 58 2.15 -6.22 13.96
N PRO A 59 1.64 -7.45 14.16
CA PRO A 59 0.52 -7.69 15.09
C PRO A 59 0.75 -7.14 16.49
N GLU A 60 2.00 -7.20 17.00
CA GLU A 60 2.35 -6.68 18.33
C GLU A 60 2.20 -5.16 18.39
N LYS A 61 2.59 -4.44 17.33
CA LYS A 61 2.39 -2.98 17.24
C LYS A 61 0.91 -2.62 17.15
N ILE A 62 0.10 -3.46 16.50
CA ILE A 62 -1.36 -3.28 16.46
C ILE A 62 -1.95 -3.48 17.86
N LEU A 63 -1.59 -4.56 18.55
CA LEU A 63 -2.07 -4.84 19.90
C LEU A 63 -1.69 -3.71 20.88
N GLN A 64 -0.42 -3.28 20.86
CA GLN A 64 0.04 -2.17 21.68
C GLN A 64 -0.76 -0.88 21.40
N ALA A 65 -0.99 -0.55 20.12
CA ALA A 65 -1.73 0.65 19.77
C ALA A 65 -3.20 0.60 20.19
N LEU A 66 -3.79 -0.61 20.27
CA LEU A 66 -5.16 -0.82 20.77
C LEU A 66 -5.22 -0.72 22.29
N ASP A 67 -4.20 -1.19 23.02
CA ASP A 67 -4.13 -1.09 24.48
C ASP A 67 -3.93 0.35 24.97
N GLU A 68 -3.43 1.24 24.11
CA GLU A 68 -3.22 2.68 24.38
C GLU A 68 -4.44 3.57 24.08
N LEU A 69 -5.54 3.00 23.55
CA LEU A 69 -6.82 3.70 23.33
C LEU A 69 -7.64 3.84 24.62
#